data_AF-T1ALW0-F1
#
_entry.id   AF-T1ALW0-F1
#
_cell.length_a   1.000
_cell.length_b   1.000
_cell.length_c   1.000
_cell.angle_alpha   90.00
_cell.angle_beta   90.00
_cell.angle_gamma   90.00
#
_symmetry.space_group_name_H-M   'P 1'
#
loop_
_entity.id
_entity.type
_entity.pdbx_description
1 polymer ?
#
loop_
_entity_poly.entity_id
_entity_poly.type
_entity_poly.pdbx_seq_one_letter_code
_entity_poly.pdbx_strand_id
1 'polypeptide(L)'
;MTLVGEIRQIRSHLKISPAQEIPGVFVINDKNGTVLGDNMGLVSRLAKVRPLIPVDPDLVPPGIRASVSEGYVSLDIAGLVDVRMEEARLKKEVEKIRQKK
;
A
#
# COMPACT_ATOMS: atom_id res chain seq x y z
N MET A 1 -3.55 9.11 -11.93
CA MET A 1 -3.17 7.83 -11.30
C MET A 1 -4.34 7.39 -10.43
N THR A 2 -4.73 6.11 -10.39
CA THR A 2 -5.88 5.65 -9.58
C THR A 2 -5.40 5.03 -8.28
N LEU A 3 -6.21 5.11 -7.20
CA LEU A 3 -5.89 4.53 -5.90
C LEU A 3 -5.51 3.04 -5.99
N VAL A 4 -6.30 2.27 -6.75
CA VAL A 4 -6.04 0.84 -6.99
C VAL A 4 -4.70 0.63 -7.70
N GLY A 5 -4.36 1.50 -8.64
CA GLY A 5 -3.08 1.48 -9.34
C GLY A 5 -1.90 1.71 -8.38
N GLU A 6 -1.99 2.72 -7.52
CA GLU A 6 -0.97 2.98 -6.50
C GLU A 6 -0.78 1.80 -5.54
N ILE A 7 -1.87 1.23 -5.00
CA ILE A 7 -1.77 0.08 -4.09
C ILE A 7 -1.11 -1.11 -4.80
N ARG A 8 -1.45 -1.36 -6.07
CA ARG A 8 -0.81 -2.43 -6.87
C ARG A 8 0.66 -2.14 -7.17
N GLN A 9 1.03 -0.88 -7.38
CA GLN A 9 2.42 -0.49 -7.58
C GLN A 9 3.25 -0.71 -6.31
N ILE A 10 2.74 -0.25 -5.15
CA ILE A 10 3.37 -0.48 -3.84
C ILE A 10 3.59 -1.99 -3.63
N ARG A 11 2.57 -2.81 -3.89
CA ARG A 11 2.64 -4.27 -3.81
C ARG A 11 3.75 -4.85 -4.67
N SER A 12 3.83 -4.43 -5.94
CA SER A 12 4.86 -4.88 -6.89
C SER A 12 6.28 -4.50 -6.44
N HIS A 13 6.44 -3.26 -5.93
CA HIS A 13 7.72 -2.78 -5.41
C HIS A 13 8.18 -3.60 -4.21
N LEU A 14 7.28 -3.95 -3.30
CA LEU A 14 7.57 -4.69 -2.07
C LEU A 14 7.54 -6.21 -2.24
N LYS A 15 7.37 -6.71 -3.48
CA LYS A 15 7.28 -8.14 -3.80
C LYS A 15 6.20 -8.88 -3.00
N ILE A 16 5.15 -8.19 -2.59
CA ILE A 16 4.02 -8.81 -1.90
C ILE A 16 3.18 -9.57 -2.93
N SER A 17 2.81 -10.82 -2.62
CA SER A 17 2.03 -11.67 -3.54
C SER A 17 0.69 -11.04 -3.90
N PRO A 18 0.23 -11.06 -5.17
CA PRO A 18 -1.10 -10.57 -5.56
C PRO A 18 -2.28 -11.24 -4.83
N ALA A 19 -2.10 -12.48 -4.37
CA ALA A 19 -3.13 -13.24 -3.67
C ALA A 19 -3.20 -12.91 -2.17
N GLN A 20 -2.16 -12.30 -1.60
CA GLN A 20 -2.07 -11.99 -0.18
C GLN A 20 -2.90 -10.75 0.15
N GLU A 21 -3.74 -10.81 1.18
CA GLU A 21 -4.45 -9.62 1.64
C GLU A 21 -3.54 -8.72 2.47
N ILE A 22 -3.58 -7.41 2.18
CA ILE A 22 -2.84 -6.40 2.94
C ILE A 22 -3.83 -5.70 3.90
N PRO A 23 -3.60 -5.69 5.21
CA PRO A 23 -4.37 -4.86 6.13
C PRO A 23 -4.14 -3.38 5.82
N GLY A 24 -5.18 -2.58 5.93
CA GLY A 24 -5.06 -1.15 5.73
C GLY A 24 -6.25 -0.40 6.28
N VAL A 25 -6.03 0.87 6.57
CA VAL A 25 -7.08 1.80 6.99
C VAL A 25 -7.15 2.95 6.00
N PHE A 26 -8.32 3.56 5.91
CA PHE A 26 -8.54 4.68 5.00
C PHE A 26 -8.80 5.96 5.78
N VAL A 27 -8.25 7.06 5.26
CA VAL A 27 -8.35 8.39 5.87
C VAL A 27 -8.91 9.34 4.83
N ILE A 28 -9.98 10.04 5.21
CA ILE A 28 -10.67 11.02 4.37
C ILE A 28 -10.20 12.41 4.76
N ASN A 29 -9.75 13.20 3.79
CA ASN A 29 -9.25 14.55 4.05
C ASN A 29 -10.35 15.63 4.04
N ASP A 30 -11.51 15.39 3.41
CA ASP A 30 -12.54 16.42 3.24
C ASP A 30 -13.99 15.88 3.32
N LYS A 31 -14.95 16.77 3.63
CA LYS A 31 -16.39 16.48 3.83
C LYS A 31 -17.11 15.93 2.59
N ASN A 32 -16.46 15.89 1.43
CA ASN A 32 -16.92 15.24 0.20
C ASN A 32 -16.59 13.72 0.13
N GLY A 33 -16.23 13.10 1.26
CA GLY A 33 -15.88 11.68 1.38
C GLY A 33 -16.94 10.64 0.99
N THR A 34 -18.10 11.05 0.50
CA THR A 34 -19.21 10.18 0.09
C THR A 34 -18.84 9.30 -1.10
N VAL A 35 -18.26 9.87 -2.16
CA VAL A 35 -17.95 9.10 -3.40
C VAL A 35 -16.91 8.01 -3.16
N LEU A 36 -15.91 8.27 -2.29
CA LEU A 36 -14.91 7.26 -1.98
C LEU A 36 -15.44 6.21 -1.00
N GLY A 37 -16.21 6.65 0.02
CA GLY A 37 -16.89 5.75 0.95
C GLY A 37 -17.74 4.70 0.24
N ASP A 38 -18.57 5.13 -0.73
CA ASP A 38 -19.47 4.26 -1.49
C ASP A 38 -18.72 3.20 -2.32
N ASN A 39 -17.48 3.50 -2.72
CA ASN A 39 -16.66 2.62 -3.55
C ASN A 39 -15.59 1.85 -2.76
N MET A 40 -15.51 1.99 -1.43
CA MET A 40 -14.49 1.33 -0.60
C MET A 40 -14.53 -0.19 -0.73
N GLY A 41 -15.72 -0.79 -0.85
CA GLY A 41 -15.87 -2.22 -1.07
C GLY A 41 -15.25 -2.68 -2.40
N LEU A 42 -15.40 -1.87 -3.46
CA LEU A 42 -14.83 -2.14 -4.78
C LEU A 42 -13.30 -1.99 -4.75
N VAL A 43 -12.79 -0.91 -4.14
CA VAL A 43 -11.35 -0.69 -3.96
C VAL A 43 -10.73 -1.84 -3.18
N SER A 44 -11.36 -2.26 -2.07
CA SER A 44 -10.86 -3.35 -1.22
C SER A 44 -10.67 -4.65 -2.01
N ARG A 45 -11.67 -5.00 -2.82
CA ARG A 45 -11.63 -6.20 -3.68
C ARG A 45 -10.59 -6.09 -4.80
N LEU A 46 -10.54 -4.96 -5.51
CA LEU A 46 -9.64 -4.76 -6.65
C LEU A 46 -8.17 -4.65 -6.25
N ALA A 47 -7.90 -4.12 -5.05
CA ALA A 47 -6.56 -3.95 -4.52
C ALA A 47 -6.12 -5.09 -3.57
N LYS A 48 -7.01 -6.06 -3.29
CA LYS A 48 -6.78 -7.16 -2.34
C LYS A 48 -6.29 -6.65 -0.99
N VAL A 49 -6.98 -5.65 -0.47
CA VAL A 49 -6.80 -5.14 0.88
C VAL A 49 -7.98 -5.58 1.74
N ARG A 50 -7.75 -5.74 3.04
CA ARG A 50 -8.84 -5.96 3.99
C ARG A 50 -9.86 -4.81 3.90
N PRO A 51 -11.13 -5.03 4.31
CA PRO A 51 -12.14 -3.98 4.28
C PRO A 51 -11.60 -2.69 4.89
N LEU A 52 -11.51 -1.65 4.05
CA LEU A 52 -11.00 -0.35 4.45
C LEU A 52 -12.05 0.33 5.33
N ILE A 53 -11.68 0.61 6.58
CA ILE A 53 -12.51 1.34 7.53
C ILE A 53 -12.00 2.79 7.58
N PRO A 54 -12.88 3.79 7.51
CA PRO A 54 -12.51 5.18 7.77
C PRO A 54 -11.99 5.32 9.21
N VAL A 55 -10.83 5.94 9.37
CA VAL A 55 -10.28 6.28 10.70
C VAL A 55 -9.90 7.75 10.76
N ASP A 56 -9.91 8.30 11.97
CA ASP A 56 -9.38 9.63 12.21
C ASP A 56 -7.88 9.68 11.87
N PRO A 57 -7.38 10.79 11.28
CA PRO A 57 -5.97 10.95 10.91
C PRO A 57 -4.98 10.68 12.06
N ASP A 58 -5.40 10.95 13.31
CA ASP A 58 -4.58 10.78 14.52
C ASP A 58 -4.50 9.32 14.98
N LEU A 59 -5.37 8.44 14.48
CA LEU A 59 -5.44 7.02 14.85
C LEU A 59 -4.88 6.09 13.77
N VAL A 60 -4.21 6.67 12.76
CA VAL A 60 -3.67 5.91 11.62
C VAL A 60 -2.43 5.13 12.04
N PRO A 61 -2.44 3.79 11.91
CA PRO A 61 -1.26 2.99 12.18
C PRO A 61 -0.14 3.31 11.19
N PRO A 62 1.13 3.18 11.60
CA PRO A 62 2.28 3.34 10.71
C PRO A 62 2.17 2.40 9.52
N GLY A 63 2.45 2.91 8.32
CA GLY A 63 2.29 2.15 7.09
C GLY A 63 2.70 2.95 5.87
N ILE A 64 2.53 2.34 4.70
CA ILE A 64 2.79 3.02 3.43
C ILE A 64 1.49 3.66 2.94
N ARG A 65 1.57 4.92 2.57
CA ARG A 65 0.42 5.69 2.11
C ARG A 65 0.26 5.58 0.60
N ALA A 66 -0.95 5.22 0.16
CA ALA A 66 -1.42 5.41 -1.21
C ALA A 66 -2.42 6.57 -1.20
N SER A 67 -2.14 7.63 -1.94
CA SER A 67 -2.82 8.92 -1.84
C SER A 67 -3.73 9.15 -3.03
N VAL A 68 -4.84 9.85 -2.79
CA VAL A 68 -5.73 10.39 -3.82
C VAL A 68 -6.16 11.80 -3.44
N SER A 69 -6.83 12.49 -4.36
CA SER A 69 -7.33 13.85 -4.13
C SER A 69 -8.20 13.98 -2.88
N GLU A 70 -8.97 12.94 -2.54
CA GLU A 70 -9.97 12.96 -1.47
C GLU A 70 -9.45 12.41 -0.12
N GLY A 71 -8.24 11.83 -0.09
CA GLY A 71 -7.76 11.10 1.09
C GLY A 71 -6.58 10.19 0.80
N TYR A 72 -6.31 9.25 1.71
CA TYR A 72 -5.26 8.25 1.51
C TYR A 72 -5.57 6.94 2.24
N VAL A 73 -5.05 5.84 1.70
CA VAL A 73 -5.05 4.52 2.35
C VAL A 73 -3.69 4.33 3.00
N SER A 74 -3.65 4.05 4.31
CA SER A 74 -2.47 3.57 4.99
C SER A 74 -2.46 2.04 4.96
N LEU A 75 -1.46 1.47 4.30
CA LEU A 75 -1.27 0.03 4.18
C LEU A 75 -0.30 -0.45 5.26
N ASP A 76 -0.76 -1.35 6.12
CA ASP A 76 0.08 -2.06 7.06
C ASP A 76 0.76 -3.22 6.34
N ILE A 77 2.07 -3.05 6.12
CA ILE A 77 2.92 -4.03 5.45
C ILE A 77 3.75 -4.86 6.43
N ALA A 78 3.62 -4.61 7.73
CA ALA A 78 4.40 -5.30 8.74
C ALA A 78 4.11 -6.81 8.69
N GLY A 79 5.18 -7.60 8.57
CA GLY A 79 5.07 -9.07 8.47
C GLY A 79 4.62 -9.61 7.11
N LEU A 80 4.33 -8.75 6.12
CA LEU A 80 3.98 -9.18 4.75
C LEU A 80 5.19 -9.18 3.81
N VAL A 81 6.27 -8.48 4.19
CA VAL A 81 7.51 -8.36 3.42
C VAL A 81 8.61 -9.16 4.10
N ASP A 82 9.29 -10.02 3.35
CA ASP A 82 10.52 -10.66 3.81
C ASP A 82 11.70 -9.68 3.67
N VAL A 83 11.96 -8.95 4.74
CA VAL A 83 13.02 -7.95 4.81
C VAL A 83 14.41 -8.57 4.53
N ARG A 84 14.65 -9.81 4.97
CA ARG A 84 15.96 -10.46 4.78
C ARG A 84 16.19 -10.83 3.33
N MET A 85 15.16 -11.37 2.68
CA MET A 85 15.20 -11.66 1.24
C MET A 85 15.40 -10.37 0.43
N GLU A 86 14.72 -9.29 0.81
CA GLU A 86 14.83 -8.02 0.11
C GLU A 86 16.21 -7.36 0.29
N GLU A 87 16.77 -7.42 1.49
CA GLU A 87 18.15 -6.96 1.75
C GLU A 87 19.16 -7.75 0.91
N ALA A 88 19.01 -9.07 0.80
CA ALA A 88 19.87 -9.90 -0.03
C ALA A 88 19.76 -9.57 -1.53
N ARG A 89 18.54 -9.30 -2.02
CA ARG A 89 18.30 -8.87 -3.41
C ARG A 89 18.99 -7.52 -3.69
N LEU A 90 18.77 -6.53 -2.82
CA LEU A 90 19.36 -5.21 -2.95
C LEU A 90 20.89 -5.25 -2.88
N LYS A 91 21.48 -6.05 -1.98
CA LYS A 91 22.94 -6.26 -1.94
C LYS A 91 23.48 -6.80 -3.27
N LYS A 92 22.82 -7.80 -3.85
CA LYS A 92 23.20 -8.34 -5.18
C LYS A 92 23.09 -7.28 -6.29
N GLU A 93 22.08 -6.42 -6.26
CA GLU A 93 21.97 -5.31 -7.23
C GLU A 93 23.10 -4.29 -7.08
N VAL A 94 23.43 -3.91 -5.84
CA VAL A 94 24.56 -3.02 -5.55
C VAL A 94 25.89 -3.62 -6.01
N GLU A 95 26.12 -4.92 -5.76
CA GLU A 95 27.31 -5.63 -6.22
C GLU A 95 27.43 -5.67 -7.75
N LYS A 96 26.33 -5.93 -8.47
CA LYS A 96 26.31 -5.88 -9.95
C LYS A 96 26.68 -4.50 -10.50
N ILE A 97 26.22 -3.43 -9.86
CA ILE A 97 26.57 -2.06 -10.26
C ILE A 97 28.07 -1.80 -9.99
N ARG A 98 28.60 -2.28 -8.86
CA ARG A 98 30.02 -2.13 -8.51
C ARG A 98 30.96 -2.92 -9.41
N GLN A 99 30.56 -4.10 -9.88
CA GLN A 99 31.33 -4.95 -10.80
C GLN A 99 31.27 -4.52 -12.27
N LYS A 100 30.38 -3.58 -12.62
CA LYS A 100 30.28 -2.99 -13.97
C LYS A 100 31.23 -1.80 -14.20
N LYS A 101 32.26 -1.64 -13.37
CA LYS A 101 33.42 -0.78 -13.64
C LYS A 101 34.53 -1.59 -14.27
#